data_AF-A0A7J7L0A3-F1
#
_entry.id   AF-A0A7J7L0A3-F1
#
_cell.length_a   1.000
_cell.length_b   1.000
_cell.length_c   1.000
_cell.angle_alpha   90.00
_cell.angle_beta   90.00
_cell.angle_gamma   90.00
#
_symmetry.space_group_name_H-M   'P 1'
#
loop_
_entity.id
_entity.type
_entity.pdbx_description
1 polymer ?
#
loop_
_entity_poly.entity_id
_entity_poly.type
_entity_poly.pdbx_seq_one_letter_code
_entity_poly.pdbx_strand_id
1 'polypeptide(L)'
;MLGWMKSMNPEINGVTGNETNPVSTPNSNSARVYFKNKSEYVDLYPGHSFQAVYERVYSVKWDGSPPTNNVPTMEGFAQQAENTQAGLSETVMNGFRLEFVPIYKELGQEFAVFDRWFASLPTETQPNRLFIHSATSNGSNSNERKKMIEGYAPRRRYSSRWMKLISRSGFIIRPYPP
;
A
#
# COMPACT_ATOMS: atom_id res chain seq x y z
N MET A 1 -4.92 -6.13 1.03
CA MET A 1 -6.06 -5.82 1.92
C MET A 1 -6.93 -7.04 2.19
N LEU A 2 -7.19 -7.91 1.22
CA LEU A 2 -8.16 -9.00 1.37
C LEU A 2 -7.58 -10.31 1.90
N GLY A 3 -6.25 -10.46 1.91
CA GLY A 3 -5.53 -11.50 2.67
C GLY A 3 -6.20 -12.88 2.62
N TRP A 4 -6.77 -13.29 3.77
CA TRP A 4 -7.39 -14.60 3.97
C TRP A 4 -8.75 -14.80 3.30
N MET A 5 -9.35 -13.77 2.72
CA MET A 5 -10.62 -13.88 1.98
C MET A 5 -10.51 -14.74 0.72
N LYS A 6 -9.30 -15.02 0.24
CA LYS A 6 -9.05 -16.00 -0.83
C LYS A 6 -9.62 -17.39 -0.49
N SER A 7 -9.69 -17.75 0.79
CA SER A 7 -10.30 -19.02 1.22
C SER A 7 -11.80 -19.09 0.95
N MET A 8 -12.49 -17.96 0.86
CA MET A 8 -13.92 -17.88 0.55
C MET A 8 -14.17 -17.74 -0.96
N ASN A 9 -13.32 -16.96 -1.63
CA ASN A 9 -13.38 -16.78 -3.07
C ASN A 9 -11.96 -16.93 -3.68
N PRO A 10 -11.67 -18.06 -4.35
CA PRO A 10 -10.36 -18.31 -4.94
C PRO A 10 -9.90 -17.29 -5.99
N GLU A 11 -10.83 -16.54 -6.61
CA GLU A 11 -10.54 -15.50 -7.60
C GLU A 11 -9.87 -14.27 -6.97
N ILE A 12 -10.02 -14.07 -5.65
CA ILE A 12 -9.37 -12.97 -4.93
C ILE A 12 -7.85 -13.19 -4.93
N ASN A 13 -7.11 -12.14 -5.31
CA ASN A 13 -5.66 -12.03 -5.14
C ASN A 13 -5.30 -11.80 -3.66
N GLY A 14 -5.39 -12.88 -2.88
CA GLY A 14 -5.07 -12.92 -1.45
C GLY A 14 -3.90 -13.85 -1.13
N VAL A 15 -3.81 -14.24 0.14
CA VAL A 15 -2.73 -15.10 0.66
C VAL A 15 -3.14 -16.57 0.72
N THR A 16 -2.14 -17.44 0.67
CA THR A 16 -2.27 -18.90 0.72
C THR A 16 -1.68 -19.50 1.99
N GLY A 17 -0.87 -18.73 2.73
CA GLY A 17 -0.12 -19.18 3.89
C GLY A 17 1.32 -19.59 3.60
N ASN A 18 1.74 -19.56 2.32
CA ASN A 18 3.12 -19.80 1.90
C ASN A 18 3.92 -18.50 1.74
N GLU A 19 3.29 -17.34 1.89
CA GLU A 19 3.93 -16.03 1.76
C GLU A 19 4.86 -15.79 2.94
N THR A 20 6.08 -15.31 2.65
CA THR A 20 7.11 -15.10 3.67
C THR A 20 7.96 -13.87 3.36
N ASN A 21 8.66 -13.38 4.37
CA ASN A 21 9.68 -12.35 4.23
C ASN A 21 10.87 -12.67 5.15
N PRO A 22 12.11 -12.45 4.70
CA PRO A 22 13.28 -12.54 5.58
C PRO A 22 13.29 -11.40 6.59
N VAL A 23 13.77 -11.67 7.81
CA VAL A 23 14.01 -10.62 8.83
C VAL A 23 15.16 -9.70 8.40
N SER A 24 16.07 -10.18 7.55
CA SER A 24 17.18 -9.41 7.00
C SER A 24 17.47 -9.84 5.56
N THR A 25 17.28 -8.95 4.60
CA THR A 25 17.48 -9.17 3.16
C THR A 25 18.95 -9.24 2.73
N PRO A 26 19.93 -8.58 3.39
CA PRO A 26 21.34 -8.77 3.06
C PRO A 26 21.90 -10.13 3.47
N ASN A 27 21.23 -10.86 4.37
CA ASN A 27 21.67 -12.17 4.87
C ASN A 27 20.87 -13.29 4.20
N SER A 28 21.52 -14.08 3.33
CA SER A 28 20.89 -15.21 2.63
C SER A 28 20.40 -16.32 3.57
N ASN A 29 20.96 -16.42 4.77
CA ASN A 29 20.57 -17.38 5.81
C ASN A 29 19.62 -16.76 6.86
N SER A 30 19.04 -15.59 6.58
CA SER A 30 18.13 -14.93 7.51
C SER A 30 16.89 -15.80 7.79
N ALA A 31 16.46 -15.79 9.06
CA ALA A 31 15.18 -16.38 9.43
C ALA A 31 14.05 -15.72 8.61
N ARG A 32 13.08 -16.52 8.20
CA ARG A 32 11.91 -16.05 7.45
C ARG A 32 10.68 -16.05 8.33
N VAL A 33 9.94 -14.95 8.31
CA VAL A 33 8.65 -14.81 8.96
C VAL A 33 7.57 -15.17 7.95
N TYR A 34 6.73 -16.14 8.30
CA TYR A 34 5.60 -16.57 7.49
C TYR A 34 4.39 -15.71 7.76
N PHE A 35 3.65 -15.37 6.70
CA PHE A 35 2.38 -14.68 6.83
C PHE A 35 1.36 -15.60 7.51
N LYS A 36 0.79 -15.15 8.62
CA LYS A 36 -0.13 -15.94 9.46
C LYS A 36 -1.44 -15.18 9.71
N ASN A 37 -2.34 -15.81 10.46
CA ASN A 37 -3.68 -15.30 10.77
C ASN A 37 -3.83 -14.89 12.24
N LYS A 38 -2.75 -14.39 12.87
CA LYS A 38 -2.68 -14.04 14.28
C LYS A 38 -2.72 -12.53 14.53
N SER A 39 -3.28 -11.74 13.61
CA SER A 39 -3.42 -10.30 13.87
C SER A 39 -4.33 -10.05 15.05
N GLU A 40 -3.90 -9.12 15.90
CA GLU A 40 -4.65 -8.62 17.03
C GLU A 40 -4.99 -7.14 16.80
N TYR A 41 -5.91 -6.60 17.60
CA TYR A 41 -6.22 -5.17 17.60
C TYR A 41 -5.16 -4.40 18.39
N VAL A 42 -3.98 -4.28 17.81
CA VAL A 42 -2.82 -3.61 18.40
C VAL A 42 -2.59 -2.27 17.70
N ASP A 43 -2.31 -1.22 18.49
CA ASP A 43 -1.84 0.06 17.95
C ASP A 43 -0.32 0.01 17.76
N LEU A 44 0.09 -0.78 16.75
CA LEU A 44 1.48 -0.85 16.33
C LEU A 44 1.65 -0.06 15.03
N TYR A 45 2.69 0.77 14.99
CA TYR A 45 2.91 1.74 13.93
C TYR A 45 4.14 1.37 13.09
N PRO A 46 3.98 0.49 12.09
CA PRO A 46 5.09 0.21 11.21
C PRO A 46 5.32 1.44 10.31
N GLY A 47 6.59 1.77 10.04
CA GLY A 47 6.95 2.98 9.29
C GLY A 47 6.21 3.09 7.94
N HIS A 48 5.58 4.20 7.64
CA HIS A 48 4.75 4.37 6.44
C HIS A 48 5.17 5.60 5.60
N SER A 49 6.35 6.13 5.92
CA SER A 49 7.04 7.13 5.11
C SER A 49 7.46 6.53 3.76
N PHE A 50 7.76 7.39 2.79
CA PHE A 50 8.31 6.96 1.51
C PHE A 50 9.53 6.04 1.67
N GLN A 51 10.45 6.36 2.58
CA GLN A 51 11.65 5.57 2.84
C GLN A 51 11.34 4.18 3.37
N ALA A 52 10.37 4.08 4.28
CA ALA A 52 9.95 2.80 4.81
C ALA A 52 9.25 1.96 3.73
N VAL A 53 8.34 2.55 2.94
CA VAL A 53 7.68 1.84 1.83
C VAL A 53 8.70 1.42 0.76
N TYR A 54 9.69 2.26 0.47
CA TYR A 54 10.78 1.94 -0.43
C TYR A 54 11.55 0.70 0.02
N GLU A 55 11.93 0.64 1.32
CA GLU A 55 12.61 -0.53 1.88
C GLU A 55 11.75 -1.80 1.78
N ARG A 56 10.44 -1.71 1.99
CA ARG A 56 9.54 -2.87 1.87
C ARG A 56 9.48 -3.44 0.45
N VAL A 57 9.41 -2.54 -0.54
CA VAL A 57 9.25 -2.90 -1.96
C VAL A 57 10.56 -3.39 -2.56
N TYR A 58 11.65 -2.66 -2.31
CA TYR A 58 12.95 -2.90 -2.94
C TYR A 58 13.95 -3.65 -2.06
N SER A 59 13.57 -3.98 -0.83
CA SER A 59 14.39 -4.73 0.13
C SER A 59 15.69 -4.04 0.54
N VAL A 60 15.84 -2.75 0.21
CA VAL A 60 17.01 -1.94 0.52
C VAL A 60 16.58 -0.54 0.95
N LYS A 61 17.36 0.07 1.84
CA LYS A 61 17.08 1.44 2.30
C LYS A 61 17.25 2.43 1.16
N TRP A 62 16.40 3.45 1.14
CA TRP A 62 16.53 4.55 0.19
C TRP A 62 17.78 5.38 0.49
N ASP A 63 18.60 5.62 -0.52
CA ASP A 63 19.88 6.33 -0.43
C ASP A 63 19.79 7.80 -0.89
N GLY A 64 18.59 8.29 -1.22
CA GLY A 64 18.38 9.63 -1.75
C GLY A 64 18.38 9.69 -3.29
N SER A 65 18.76 8.62 -3.98
CA SER A 65 18.82 8.57 -5.43
C SER A 65 17.50 8.04 -6.04
N PRO A 66 17.20 8.35 -7.31
CA PRO A 66 16.09 7.72 -8.02
C PRO A 66 16.32 6.21 -8.15
N PRO A 67 15.29 5.36 -7.99
CA PRO A 67 15.40 3.93 -8.24
C PRO A 67 15.66 3.69 -9.73
N THR A 68 16.92 3.55 -10.12
CA THR A 68 17.27 3.27 -11.52
C THR A 68 17.43 1.78 -11.78
N ASN A 69 17.90 1.00 -10.80
CA ASN A 69 18.26 -0.41 -10.99
C ASN A 69 17.72 -1.36 -9.91
N ASN A 70 16.93 -0.88 -8.94
CA ASN A 70 16.44 -1.74 -7.86
C ASN A 70 15.26 -2.57 -8.35
N VAL A 71 15.32 -3.89 -8.15
CA VAL A 71 14.20 -4.79 -8.46
C VAL A 71 13.21 -4.77 -7.29
N PRO A 72 11.91 -4.58 -7.52
CA PRO A 72 10.91 -4.59 -6.46
C PRO A 72 10.63 -6.04 -6.02
N THR A 73 11.46 -6.60 -5.15
CA THR A 73 11.37 -8.00 -4.70
C THR A 73 10.27 -8.25 -3.69
N MET A 74 9.74 -7.20 -3.05
CA MET A 74 8.71 -7.30 -1.99
C MET A 74 9.16 -8.12 -0.77
N GLU A 75 10.49 -8.22 -0.54
CA GLU A 75 11.10 -8.98 0.56
C GLU A 75 11.50 -8.13 1.79
N GLY A 76 11.16 -6.84 1.81
CA GLY A 76 11.61 -5.93 2.88
C GLY A 76 10.59 -5.64 3.98
N PHE A 77 9.40 -6.24 3.98
CA PHE A 77 8.34 -6.00 4.98
C PHE A 77 8.75 -6.39 6.39
N ALA A 78 9.25 -7.61 6.59
CA ALA A 78 9.68 -8.07 7.91
C ALA A 78 10.92 -7.31 8.38
N GLN A 79 11.91 -7.11 7.49
CA GLN A 79 13.11 -6.33 7.80
C GLN A 79 12.79 -4.89 8.24
N GLN A 80 11.97 -4.17 7.46
CA GLN A 80 11.67 -2.77 7.76
C GLN A 80 10.95 -2.65 9.12
N ALA A 81 10.05 -3.59 9.42
CA ALA A 81 9.38 -3.64 10.70
C ALA A 81 10.35 -3.95 11.85
N GLU A 82 11.20 -4.96 11.71
CA GLU A 82 12.21 -5.31 12.72
C GLU A 82 13.17 -4.15 13.00
N ASN A 83 13.57 -3.41 11.97
CA ASN A 83 14.39 -2.20 12.07
C ASN A 83 13.66 -1.05 12.78
N THR A 84 12.32 -1.04 12.77
CA THR A 84 11.50 -0.02 13.46
C THR A 84 11.39 -0.36 14.95
N GLN A 85 11.09 -1.62 15.26
CA GLN A 85 10.98 -2.13 16.62
C GLN A 85 11.22 -3.64 16.60
N ALA A 86 12.08 -4.13 17.51
CA ALA A 86 12.36 -5.55 17.64
C ALA A 86 11.06 -6.35 17.88
N GLY A 87 10.87 -7.44 17.13
CA GLY A 87 9.67 -8.28 17.16
C GLY A 87 8.47 -7.74 16.39
N LEU A 88 8.53 -6.53 15.83
CA LEU A 88 7.42 -5.97 15.04
C LEU A 88 7.21 -6.74 13.73
N SER A 89 8.23 -7.43 13.22
CA SER A 89 8.14 -8.31 12.04
C SER A 89 7.04 -9.37 12.17
N GLU A 90 6.89 -9.99 13.35
CA GLU A 90 5.81 -10.95 13.61
C GLU A 90 4.45 -10.26 13.53
N THR A 91 4.30 -9.02 14.01
CA THR A 91 3.01 -8.31 13.93
C THR A 91 2.63 -7.98 12.49
N VAL A 92 3.55 -7.40 11.71
CA VAL A 92 3.24 -6.95 10.34
C VAL A 92 3.01 -8.11 9.37
N MET A 93 3.58 -9.28 9.65
CA MET A 93 3.40 -10.51 8.86
C MET A 93 2.18 -11.31 9.34
N ASN A 94 1.14 -10.64 9.83
CA ASN A 94 -0.12 -11.28 10.17
C ASN A 94 -1.31 -10.53 9.53
N GLY A 95 -2.36 -11.29 9.20
CA GLY A 95 -3.67 -10.78 8.81
C GLY A 95 -4.76 -11.22 9.78
N PHE A 96 -5.88 -10.49 9.82
CA PHE A 96 -7.05 -10.88 10.60
C PHE A 96 -7.71 -12.15 10.02
N ARG A 97 -8.16 -13.03 10.91
CA ARG A 97 -9.09 -14.11 10.53
C ARG A 97 -10.45 -13.51 10.18
N LEU A 98 -11.22 -14.20 9.34
CA LEU A 98 -12.48 -13.70 8.78
C LEU A 98 -13.53 -13.39 9.86
N GLU A 99 -13.54 -14.17 10.94
CA GLU A 99 -14.35 -14.02 12.14
C GLU A 99 -14.04 -12.75 12.94
N PHE A 100 -12.86 -12.14 12.77
CA PHE A 100 -12.52 -10.84 13.37
C PHE A 100 -12.89 -9.66 12.45
N VAL A 101 -13.27 -9.93 11.20
CA VAL A 101 -13.71 -8.91 10.23
C VAL A 101 -15.03 -9.32 9.57
N PRO A 102 -16.07 -9.69 10.34
CA PRO A 102 -17.29 -10.29 9.80
C PRO A 102 -18.01 -9.37 8.82
N ILE A 103 -18.00 -8.06 9.05
CA ILE A 103 -18.62 -7.09 8.13
C ILE A 103 -17.91 -7.10 6.76
N TYR A 104 -16.58 -7.07 6.75
CA TYR A 104 -15.83 -7.11 5.49
C TYR A 104 -15.97 -8.45 4.78
N LYS A 105 -16.10 -9.54 5.56
CA LYS A 105 -16.38 -10.87 5.04
C LYS A 105 -17.70 -10.87 4.26
N GLU A 106 -18.80 -10.43 4.87
CA GLU A 106 -20.12 -10.37 4.20
C GLU A 106 -20.09 -9.42 2.98
N LEU A 107 -19.46 -8.23 3.11
CA LEU A 107 -19.33 -7.30 1.97
C LEU A 107 -18.55 -7.91 0.80
N GLY A 108 -17.50 -8.69 1.08
CA GLY A 108 -16.71 -9.37 0.05
C GLY A 108 -17.44 -10.54 -0.62
N GLN A 109 -18.50 -11.06 0.00
CA GLN A 109 -19.33 -12.13 -0.55
C GLN A 109 -20.50 -11.58 -1.38
N GLU A 110 -21.12 -10.50 -0.91
CA GLU A 110 -22.37 -9.97 -1.49
C GLU A 110 -22.15 -8.86 -2.52
N PHE A 111 -20.94 -8.30 -2.63
CA PHE A 111 -20.63 -7.19 -3.52
C PHE A 111 -19.37 -7.41 -4.36
N ALA A 112 -19.24 -6.59 -5.40
CA ALA A 112 -18.03 -6.58 -6.23
C ALA A 112 -16.81 -6.05 -5.44
N VAL A 113 -15.68 -6.73 -5.63
CA VAL A 113 -14.43 -6.42 -4.93
C VAL A 113 -13.34 -6.04 -5.93
N PHE A 114 -12.65 -4.93 -5.66
CA PHE A 114 -11.44 -4.53 -6.39
C PHE A 114 -10.20 -4.92 -5.57
N ASP A 115 -9.57 -6.05 -5.92
CA ASP A 115 -8.41 -6.61 -5.21
C ASP A 115 -7.05 -6.08 -5.71
N ARG A 116 -7.07 -5.23 -6.74
CA ARG A 116 -5.92 -4.54 -7.33
C ARG A 116 -6.04 -3.02 -7.24
N TRP A 117 -6.49 -2.55 -6.08
CA TRP A 117 -6.53 -1.12 -5.74
C TRP A 117 -5.23 -0.70 -5.06
N PHE A 118 -4.50 0.24 -5.66
CA PHE A 118 -3.21 0.72 -5.15
C PHE A 118 -3.28 2.19 -4.73
N ALA A 119 -2.46 2.56 -3.74
CA ALA A 119 -2.24 3.96 -3.40
C ALA A 119 -1.63 4.71 -4.59
N SER A 120 -1.99 5.99 -4.77
CA SER A 120 -1.44 6.80 -5.87
C SER A 120 0.04 7.09 -5.68
N LEU A 121 0.51 7.19 -4.43
CA LEU A 121 1.90 7.33 -4.07
C LEU A 121 2.29 6.32 -2.99
N PRO A 122 3.50 5.74 -3.05
CA PRO A 122 4.04 4.84 -2.03
C PRO A 122 4.54 5.63 -0.82
N THR A 123 3.64 6.38 -0.16
CA THR A 123 3.97 7.27 0.95
C THR A 123 2.78 7.46 1.89
N GLU A 124 2.95 8.39 2.82
CA GLU A 124 2.06 8.71 3.92
C GLU A 124 0.64 9.15 3.48
N THR A 125 -0.20 9.36 4.49
CA THR A 125 -1.63 9.58 4.36
C THR A 125 -2.00 10.81 3.54
N GLN A 126 -1.39 11.96 3.80
CA GLN A 126 -1.85 13.23 3.24
C GLN A 126 -1.64 13.36 1.72
N PRO A 127 -0.48 12.96 1.16
CA PRO A 127 -0.31 12.93 -0.30
C PRO A 127 -1.37 12.09 -1.02
N ASN A 128 -1.73 10.93 -0.46
CA ASN A 128 -2.74 10.04 -1.03
C ASN A 128 -4.16 10.60 -0.89
N ARG A 129 -4.50 11.23 0.24
CA ARG A 129 -5.77 11.97 0.40
C ARG A 129 -5.93 13.08 -0.65
N LEU A 130 -4.86 13.84 -0.91
CA LEU A 130 -4.88 14.85 -1.96
C LEU A 130 -5.11 14.25 -3.35
N PHE A 131 -4.54 13.08 -3.65
CA PHE A 131 -4.80 12.38 -4.91
C PHE A 131 -6.25 11.97 -5.07
N ILE A 132 -6.88 11.46 -4.02
CA ILE A 132 -8.32 11.11 -4.04
C ILE A 132 -9.17 12.35 -4.34
N HIS A 133 -8.88 13.49 -3.72
CA HIS A 133 -9.70 14.69 -3.85
C HIS A 133 -9.37 15.57 -5.06
N SER A 134 -8.15 15.53 -5.58
CA SER A 134 -7.65 16.50 -6.58
C SER A 134 -6.84 15.89 -7.71
N ALA A 135 -6.76 14.56 -7.79
CA ALA A 135 -5.95 13.81 -8.76
C ALA A 135 -4.45 14.19 -8.77
N THR A 136 -3.95 14.82 -7.70
CA THR A 136 -2.54 15.17 -7.52
C THR A 136 -2.20 15.32 -6.04
N SER A 137 -0.95 15.05 -5.63
CA SER A 137 -0.46 15.39 -4.28
C SER A 137 0.08 16.81 -4.15
N ASN A 138 -0.05 17.63 -5.21
CA ASN A 138 0.59 18.94 -5.33
C ASN A 138 2.11 18.92 -5.10
N GLY A 139 2.77 17.80 -5.43
CA GLY A 139 4.20 17.59 -5.23
C GLY A 139 4.61 17.23 -3.79
N SER A 140 3.64 17.01 -2.89
CA SER A 140 3.93 16.52 -1.55
C SER A 140 4.14 15.00 -1.58
N ASN A 141 5.09 14.53 -0.77
CA ASN A 141 5.43 13.13 -0.59
C ASN A 141 5.48 12.72 0.89
N SER A 142 5.02 13.57 1.80
CA SER A 142 4.95 13.31 3.25
C SER A 142 3.84 14.14 3.89
N ASN A 143 3.56 13.89 5.18
CA ASN A 143 2.62 14.63 6.00
C ASN A 143 3.22 15.98 6.45
N GLU A 144 3.39 16.91 5.52
CA GLU A 144 3.97 18.23 5.78
C GLU A 144 2.98 19.14 6.53
N ARG A 145 3.05 19.16 7.88
CA ARG A 145 2.16 19.95 8.76
C ARG A 145 1.97 21.40 8.29
N LYS A 146 3.07 22.09 7.92
CA LYS A 146 3.01 23.49 7.48
C LYS A 146 2.11 23.65 6.24
N LYS A 147 2.28 22.80 5.22
CA LYS A 147 1.43 22.82 4.02
C LYS A 147 -0.02 22.42 4.31
N MET A 148 -0.27 21.58 5.31
CA MET A 148 -1.63 21.26 5.72
C MET A 148 -2.35 22.43 6.37
N ILE A 149 -1.63 23.24 7.16
CA ILE A 149 -2.17 24.44 7.82
C ILE A 149 -2.38 25.56 6.79
N GLU A 150 -1.38 25.81 5.94
CA GLU A 150 -1.42 26.88 4.94
C GLU A 150 -2.31 26.54 3.74
N GLY A 151 -2.57 25.26 3.50
CA GLY A 151 -3.31 24.76 2.35
C GLY A 151 -2.43 24.54 1.12
N TYR A 152 -2.94 23.73 0.19
CA TYR A 152 -2.28 23.43 -1.08
C TYR A 152 -2.82 24.34 -2.17
N ALA A 153 -1.94 25.09 -2.85
CA ALA A 153 -2.33 25.93 -3.97
C ALA A 153 -3.07 25.12 -5.06
N PRO A 154 -4.22 25.59 -5.58
CA PRO A 154 -4.96 24.88 -6.60
C PRO A 154 -4.12 24.70 -7.88
N ARG A 155 -3.87 23.44 -8.28
CA ARG A 155 -3.31 23.13 -9.60
C ARG A 155 -4.39 22.58 -10.51
N ARG A 156 -4.90 23.40 -11.43
CA ARG A 156 -5.73 22.91 -12.54
C ARG A 156 -4.81 22.22 -13.56
N ARG A 157 -4.57 20.92 -13.43
CA ARG A 157 -3.88 20.12 -14.45
C ARG A 157 -4.85 19.18 -15.17
N TYR A 158 -5.86 19.76 -15.81
CA TYR A 158 -6.52 19.07 -16.92
C TYR A 158 -5.61 19.21 -18.15
N SER A 159 -4.61 18.32 -18.30
CA SER A 159 -3.95 18.16 -19.59
C SER A 159 -4.69 17.08 -20.38
N SER A 160 -4.95 17.36 -21.66
CA SER A 160 -5.66 16.53 -22.64
C SER A 160 -5.10 15.10 -22.82
N ARG A 161 -3.98 14.77 -22.15
CA ARG A 161 -3.33 13.46 -22.20
C ARG A 161 -4.02 12.42 -21.33
N TRP A 162 -4.66 12.81 -20.23
CA TRP A 162 -5.38 11.89 -19.34
C TRP A 162 -6.70 11.37 -19.93
N MET A 163 -7.41 12.20 -20.72
CA MET A 163 -8.61 11.77 -21.45
C MET A 163 -8.32 10.66 -22.48
N LYS A 164 -7.11 10.60 -23.04
CA LYS A 164 -6.72 9.53 -23.99
C LYS A 164 -6.45 8.18 -23.32
N LEU A 165 -6.12 8.15 -22.02
CA LEU A 165 -5.90 6.89 -21.31
C LEU A 165 -7.22 6.22 -20.92
N ILE A 166 -8.20 7.02 -20.46
CA ILE A 166 -9.54 6.54 -20.04
C ILE A 166 -10.37 6.08 -21.26
N SER A 167 -10.22 6.75 -22.41
CA SER A 167 -10.84 6.33 -23.67
C SER A 167 -10.37 4.96 -24.18
N ARG A 168 -9.19 4.47 -23.78
CA ARG A 168 -8.70 3.13 -24.14
C ARG A 168 -9.20 2.03 -23.19
N SER A 169 -9.82 2.40 -22.07
CA SER A 169 -10.37 1.49 -21.05
C SER A 169 -11.89 1.28 -21.16
N GLY A 170 -12.52 1.77 -22.23
CA GLY A 170 -13.97 1.61 -22.44
C GLY A 170 -14.87 2.50 -21.59
N PHE A 171 -14.32 3.42 -20.79
CA PHE A 171 -15.11 4.38 -20.02
C PHE A 171 -15.28 5.69 -20.79
N ILE A 172 -16.49 5.94 -21.29
CA ILE A 172 -16.88 7.24 -21.85
C ILE A 172 -17.46 8.07 -20.69
N ILE A 173 -16.67 9.00 -20.15
CA ILE A 173 -17.19 10.06 -19.28
C ILE A 173 -17.46 11.27 -20.19
N ARG A 174 -18.73 11.56 -20.46
CA ARG A 174 -19.10 12.80 -21.15
C ARG A 174 -18.95 13.97 -20.16
N PRO A 175 -18.24 15.05 -20.51
CA PRO A 175 -18.25 16.25 -19.69
C PRO A 175 -19.66 16.86 -19.71
N TYR A 176 -20.14 17.26 -18.53
CA TYR A 176 -21.32 18.13 -18.42
C TYR A 176 -20.95 19.53 -18.93
N PRO A 177 -21.69 20.11 -19.89
CA PRO A 177 -21.48 21.49 -20.32
C PRO A 177 -21.88 22.49 -19.21
N PRO A 178 -21.39 23.75 -19.29
CA PRO A 178 -21.43 24.73 -18.21
C PRO A 178 -22.83 25.10 -17.72
#